data_AF-A0AAV4GDL9-F1
#
_entry.id   AF-A0AAV4GDL9-F1
#
_cell.length_a   1.000
_cell.length_b   1.000
_cell.length_c   1.000
_cell.angle_alpha   90.00
_cell.angle_beta   90.00
_cell.angle_gamma   90.00
#
_symmetry.space_group_name_H-M   'P 1'
#
loop_
_entity.id
_entity.type
_entity.pdbx_description
1 polymer ?
#
loop_
_entity_poly.entity_id
_entity_poly.type
_entity_poly.pdbx_seq_one_letter_code
_entity_poly.pdbx_strand_id
1 'polypeptide(L)'
;MAIFFWDTQGVILVEFLSTLGSYIDTLKRLRAKILRVKPDMDIGNVLLLHDNALPHKSIRTRETIALFGWTTLPHPAYPPGLASSDYHLFGPMKQVVVVVVVVVIAVVELVVVVVVVIAVVVLVVVVLVVVVVVVVVVVVVVLVVIVVVVVVVGGVNWLKDS
;
A
#
# COMPACT_ATOMS: atom_id res chain seq x y z
N MET A 1 -5.87 16.92 -6.59
CA MET A 1 -5.15 17.17 -7.86
C MET A 1 -3.67 17.27 -7.53
N ALA A 2 -2.78 16.66 -8.31
CA ALA A 2 -1.34 16.75 -8.07
C ALA A 2 -0.68 17.56 -9.19
N ILE A 3 0.18 18.50 -8.82
CA ILE A 3 1.00 19.30 -9.74
C ILE A 3 2.44 18.78 -9.66
N PHE A 4 3.03 18.54 -10.83
CA PHE A 4 4.39 18.07 -10.97
C PHE A 4 5.21 19.09 -11.75
N PHE A 5 6.31 19.55 -11.16
CA PHE A 5 7.35 20.32 -11.85
C PHE A 5 8.59 19.45 -11.98
N TRP A 6 9.12 19.35 -13.19
CA TRP A 6 10.25 18.51 -13.53
C TRP A 6 11.03 19.15 -14.67
N ASP A 7 12.28 18.72 -14.83
CA ASP A 7 13.10 19.02 -15.99
C ASP A 7 13.89 17.78 -16.43
N THR A 8 14.83 17.95 -17.36
CA THR A 8 15.63 16.85 -17.91
C THR A 8 16.45 16.08 -16.87
N GLN A 9 16.66 16.63 -15.67
CA GLN A 9 17.38 15.96 -14.58
C GLN A 9 16.43 15.30 -13.56
N GLY A 10 15.12 15.46 -13.72
CA GLY A 10 14.11 14.78 -12.90
C GLY A 10 13.08 15.72 -12.27
N VAL A 11 12.32 15.18 -11.32
CA VAL A 11 11.23 15.89 -10.65
C VAL A 11 11.77 16.84 -9.58
N ILE A 12 11.39 18.11 -9.66
CA ILE A 12 11.83 19.18 -8.76
C ILE A 12 10.84 19.36 -7.61
N LEU A 13 9.55 19.42 -7.92
CA LEU A 13 8.48 19.63 -6.95
C LEU A 13 7.26 18.80 -7.31
N VAL A 14 6.73 18.09 -6.31
CA VAL A 14 5.41 17.44 -6.36
C VAL A 14 4.56 18.09 -5.29
N GLU A 15 3.41 18.63 -5.68
CA GLU A 15 2.48 19.25 -4.74
C GLU A 15 1.07 18.69 -4.92
N PHE A 16 0.50 18.18 -3.83
CA PHE A 16 -0.88 17.74 -3.78
C PHE A 16 -1.74 18.92 -3.36
N LEU A 17 -2.36 19.58 -4.34
CA LEU A 17 -3.24 20.70 -4.04
C LEU A 17 -4.56 20.19 -3.48
N SER A 18 -4.93 20.72 -2.32
CA SER A 18 -6.33 20.90 -1.96
C SER A 18 -6.91 22.01 -2.85
N THR A 19 -8.22 21.96 -3.09
CA THR A 19 -8.97 22.82 -4.04
C THR A 19 -8.85 24.34 -3.80
N LEU A 20 -8.19 24.77 -2.73
CA LEU A 20 -8.04 26.16 -2.30
C LEU A 20 -6.59 26.71 -2.40
N GLY A 21 -5.62 25.90 -2.83
CA GLY A 21 -4.23 26.35 -2.97
C GLY A 21 -4.04 27.32 -4.13
N SER A 22 -3.52 28.52 -3.86
CA SER A 22 -3.16 29.49 -4.90
C SER A 22 -1.94 29.01 -5.67
N TYR A 23 -2.05 28.93 -7.01
CA TYR A 23 -0.93 28.57 -7.89
C TYR A 23 0.32 29.45 -7.67
N ILE A 24 0.13 30.69 -7.22
CA ILE A 24 1.23 31.61 -6.87
C ILE A 24 2.08 31.07 -5.72
N ASP A 25 1.46 30.47 -4.71
CA ASP A 25 2.18 29.91 -3.57
C ASP A 25 2.97 28.67 -3.97
N THR A 26 2.40 27.86 -4.87
CA THR A 26 3.11 26.76 -5.53
C THR A 26 4.35 27.26 -6.29
N LEU A 27 4.23 28.34 -7.07
CA LEU A 27 5.39 28.93 -7.77
C LEU A 27 6.47 29.45 -6.82
N LYS A 28 6.09 30.07 -5.69
CA LYS A 28 7.04 30.51 -4.65
C LYS A 28 7.79 29.32 -4.04
N ARG A 29 7.08 28.23 -3.74
CA ARG A 29 7.67 26.98 -3.21
C ARG A 29 8.60 26.35 -4.24
N LEU A 30 8.19 26.32 -5.51
CA LEU A 30 9.02 25.84 -6.60
C LEU A 30 10.33 26.62 -6.68
N ARG A 31 10.27 27.96 -6.65
CA ARG A 31 11.46 28.81 -6.68
C ARG A 31 12.41 28.50 -5.51
N ALA A 32 11.88 28.40 -4.29
CA ALA A 32 12.69 28.04 -3.12
C ALA A 32 13.31 26.64 -3.24
N LYS A 33 12.58 25.69 -3.84
CA LYS A 33 13.06 24.32 -4.04
C LYS A 33 14.15 24.25 -5.13
N ILE A 34 14.01 24.99 -6.21
CA ILE A 34 15.04 25.10 -7.27
C ILE A 34 16.34 25.63 -6.66
N LEU A 35 16.29 26.72 -5.90
CA LEU A 35 17.49 27.27 -5.23
C LEU A 35 18.20 26.23 -4.34
N ARG A 36 17.45 25.34 -3.71
CA ARG A 36 18.00 24.30 -2.83
C ARG A 36 18.56 23.10 -3.60
N VAL A 37 17.87 22.66 -4.64
CA VAL A 37 18.21 21.43 -5.37
C VAL A 37 19.20 21.70 -6.51
N LYS A 38 19.21 22.93 -7.04
CA LYS A 38 19.98 23.35 -8.21
C LYS A 38 20.62 24.72 -7.96
N PRO A 39 21.61 24.81 -7.05
CA PRO A 39 22.26 26.08 -6.72
C PRO A 39 22.97 26.73 -7.91
N ASP A 40 23.40 25.92 -8.88
CA ASP A 40 24.12 26.39 -10.09
C ASP A 40 23.18 26.87 -11.22
N MET A 41 21.87 26.73 -11.05
CA MET A 41 20.89 27.14 -12.05
C MET A 41 20.66 28.65 -11.98
N ASP A 42 20.69 29.33 -13.14
CA ASP A 42 20.25 30.71 -13.25
C ASP A 42 18.71 30.79 -13.08
N ILE A 43 18.29 30.93 -11.82
CA ILE A 43 16.87 30.98 -11.48
C ILE A 43 16.17 32.22 -12.04
N GLY A 44 16.92 33.24 -12.45
CA GLY A 44 16.38 34.45 -13.07
C GLY A 44 15.99 34.26 -14.54
N ASN A 45 16.38 33.14 -15.16
CA ASN A 45 16.16 32.88 -16.58
C ASN A 45 15.54 31.49 -16.83
N VAL A 46 14.54 31.13 -16.03
CA VAL A 46 13.81 29.86 -16.17
C VAL A 46 12.78 29.96 -17.29
N LEU A 47 12.81 28.99 -18.20
CA LEU A 47 11.74 28.79 -19.18
C LEU A 47 10.66 27.88 -18.59
N LEU A 48 9.50 28.46 -18.30
CA LEU A 48 8.38 27.75 -17.67
C LEU A 48 7.37 27.29 -18.74
N LEU A 49 7.21 25.98 -18.90
CA LEU A 49 6.14 25.38 -19.69
C LEU A 49 5.00 24.91 -18.78
N HIS A 50 3.81 25.47 -18.97
CA HIS A 50 2.61 25.05 -18.25
C HIS A 50 1.36 25.23 -19.13
N ASP A 51 0.25 24.58 -18.78
CA ASP A 51 -0.98 24.65 -19.54
C ASP A 51 -1.72 25.99 -19.34
N ASN A 52 -2.69 26.24 -20.23
CA ASN A 52 -3.50 27.46 -20.25
C ASN A 52 -4.70 27.43 -19.28
N ALA A 53 -4.62 26.68 -18.18
CA ALA A 53 -5.66 26.60 -17.17
C ALA A 53 -5.97 27.98 -16.55
N LEU A 54 -7.19 28.17 -16.03
CA LEU A 54 -7.64 29.47 -15.50
C LEU A 54 -6.71 30.06 -14.42
N PRO A 55 -6.24 29.28 -13.42
CA PRO A 55 -5.32 29.80 -12.40
C PRO A 55 -3.98 30.26 -13.01
N HIS A 56 -3.54 29.59 -14.07
CA HIS A 56 -2.26 29.82 -14.74
C HIS A 56 -2.27 31.08 -15.60
N LYS A 57 -3.44 31.46 -16.13
CA LYS A 57 -3.62 32.68 -16.94
C LYS A 57 -3.95 33.93 -16.11
N SER A 58 -4.09 33.79 -14.79
CA SER A 58 -4.44 34.92 -13.94
C SER A 58 -3.39 36.04 -14.04
N ILE A 59 -3.83 37.30 -13.97
CA ILE A 59 -2.94 38.46 -14.05
C ILE A 59 -1.87 38.38 -12.95
N ARG A 60 -2.29 38.06 -11.72
CA ARG A 60 -1.39 37.90 -10.57
C ARG A 60 -0.34 36.81 -10.77
N THR A 61 -0.70 35.72 -11.44
CA THR A 61 0.26 34.66 -11.78
C THR A 61 1.28 35.16 -12.79
N ARG A 62 0.86 35.85 -13.85
CA ARG A 62 1.78 36.43 -14.84
C ARG A 62 2.74 37.45 -14.22
N GLU A 63 2.23 38.32 -13.35
CA GLU A 63 3.04 39.27 -12.59
C GLU A 63 4.07 38.56 -11.70
N THR A 64 3.67 37.48 -11.02
CA THR A 64 4.56 36.69 -10.18
C THR A 64 5.67 36.02 -10.99
N ILE A 65 5.32 35.43 -12.15
CA ILE A 65 6.30 34.80 -13.06
C ILE A 65 7.31 35.85 -13.55
N ALA A 66 6.83 37.03 -13.97
CA ALA A 66 7.68 38.13 -14.40
C ALA A 66 8.59 38.64 -13.25
N LEU A 67 8.07 38.74 -12.03
CA LEU A 67 8.86 39.11 -10.84
C LEU A 67 9.98 38.10 -10.54
N PHE A 68 9.81 36.84 -10.93
CA PHE A 68 10.84 35.81 -10.79
C PHE A 68 11.88 35.85 -11.92
N GLY A 69 11.66 36.65 -12.97
CA GLY A 69 12.48 36.67 -14.19
C GLY A 69 12.13 35.54 -15.18
N TRP A 70 11.09 34.76 -14.89
CA TRP A 70 10.78 33.56 -15.65
C TRP A 70 10.07 33.92 -16.97
N THR A 71 10.39 33.17 -18.02
CA THR A 71 9.77 33.32 -19.33
C THR A 71 8.79 32.16 -19.55
N THR A 72 7.51 32.47 -19.71
CA THR A 72 6.49 31.46 -20.04
C THR A 72 6.61 31.05 -21.51
N LEU A 73 6.81 29.76 -21.77
CA LEU A 73 6.78 29.23 -23.13
C LEU A 73 5.33 29.18 -23.65
N PRO A 74 5.10 29.49 -24.94
CA PRO A 74 3.78 29.43 -25.52
C PRO A 74 3.29 27.98 -25.51
N HIS A 75 2.19 27.73 -24.80
CA HIS A 75 1.47 26.45 -24.86
C HIS A 75 0.19 26.64 -25.68
N PRO A 76 -0.04 25.85 -26.75
CA PRO A 76 -1.28 25.93 -27.51
C PRO A 76 -2.47 25.43 -26.68
N ALA A 77 -3.67 25.87 -27.02
CA ALA A 77 -4.90 25.37 -26.40
C ALA A 77 -5.19 23.95 -26.93
N TYR A 78 -4.49 22.96 -26.39
CA TYR A 78 -4.58 21.58 -26.87
C TYR A 78 -5.64 20.75 -26.12
N PRO A 79 -6.15 19.67 -26.74
CA PRO A 79 -6.82 18.60 -26.02
C PRO A 79 -5.85 17.91 -25.05
N PRO A 80 -6.35 17.38 -23.91
CA PRO A 80 -5.53 16.72 -22.90
C PRO A 80 -4.81 15.50 -23.50
N GLY A 81 -3.47 15.44 -23.41
CA GLY A 81 -2.68 14.31 -23.92
C GLY A 81 -1.41 14.65 -24.70
N LEU A 82 -1.17 15.92 -25.06
CA LEU A 82 0.03 16.35 -25.80
C LEU A 82 1.02 17.17 -24.97
N ALA A 83 0.75 17.41 -23.67
CA ALA A 83 1.76 18.00 -22.80
C ALA A 83 2.92 17.02 -22.63
N SER A 84 4.16 17.53 -22.62
CA SER A 84 5.37 16.72 -22.42
C SER A 84 5.26 15.86 -21.15
N SER A 85 4.64 16.38 -20.09
CA SER A 85 4.35 15.69 -18.84
C SER A 85 3.36 14.52 -18.99
N ASP A 86 2.33 14.65 -19.83
CA ASP A 86 1.30 13.62 -20.06
C ASP A 86 1.90 12.37 -20.72
N TYR A 87 2.81 12.58 -21.68
CA TYR A 87 3.45 11.48 -22.39
C TYR A 87 4.65 10.89 -21.65
N HIS A 88 5.59 11.74 -21.17
CA HIS A 88 6.88 11.28 -20.67
C HIS A 88 6.88 10.94 -19.18
N LEU A 89 6.10 11.69 -18.38
CA LEU A 89 6.12 11.55 -16.93
C LEU A 89 4.96 10.66 -16.46
N PHE A 90 3.73 10.97 -16.88
CA PHE A 90 2.54 10.28 -16.36
C PHE A 90 2.36 8.86 -16.92
N GLY A 91 2.86 8.55 -18.12
CA GLY A 91 2.83 7.19 -18.67
C GLY A 91 3.59 6.18 -17.79
N PRO A 92 4.93 6.34 -17.64
CA PRO A 92 5.73 5.47 -16.79
C PRO A 92 5.28 5.49 -15.31
N MET A 93 4.89 6.64 -14.77
CA MET A 93 4.41 6.71 -13.38
C MET A 93 3.13 5.87 -13.17
N LYS A 94 2.19 5.88 -14.11
CA LYS A 94 1.00 5.01 -14.04
C LYS A 94 1.41 3.54 -14.05
N GLN A 95 2.37 3.15 -14.88
CA GLN A 95 2.85 1.77 -14.91
C GLN A 95 3.48 1.36 -13.58
N VAL A 96 4.36 2.19 -13.00
CA VAL A 96 4.98 1.88 -11.71
C VAL A 96 3.93 1.79 -10.60
N VAL A 97 2.96 2.72 -10.56
CA VAL A 97 1.88 2.66 -9.58
C VAL A 97 1.05 1.40 -9.75
N VAL A 98 0.69 1.03 -10.99
CA VAL A 98 -0.04 -0.22 -11.25
C VAL A 98 0.77 -1.43 -10.78
N VAL A 99 2.06 -1.50 -11.11
CA VAL A 99 2.94 -2.59 -10.67
C VAL A 99 3.00 -2.65 -9.15
N VAL A 100 3.24 -1.52 -8.47
CA VAL A 100 3.29 -1.45 -7.00
C VAL A 100 1.96 -1.89 -6.40
N VAL A 101 0.83 -1.42 -6.92
CA VAL A 101 -0.50 -1.82 -6.44
C VAL A 101 -0.73 -3.32 -6.62
N VAL A 102 -0.41 -3.87 -7.80
CA VAL A 102 -0.53 -5.31 -8.07
C VAL A 102 0.35 -6.13 -7.14
N VAL A 103 1.60 -5.71 -6.93
CA VAL A 103 2.54 -6.37 -6.01
C VAL A 103 2.02 -6.30 -4.58
N VAL A 104 1.54 -5.14 -4.11
CA VAL A 104 0.97 -4.99 -2.77
C VAL A 104 -0.25 -5.89 -2.60
N ILE A 105 -1.15 -5.93 -3.58
CA ILE A 105 -2.34 -6.81 -3.55
C ILE A 105 -1.90 -8.28 -3.47
N ALA A 106 -0.96 -8.71 -4.32
CA ALA A 106 -0.45 -10.08 -4.31
C ALA A 106 0.22 -10.45 -2.98
N VAL A 107 0.98 -9.54 -2.38
CA VAL A 107 1.60 -9.74 -1.06
C VAL A 107 0.53 -9.86 0.03
N VAL A 108 -0.49 -9.01 0.01
CA VAL A 108 -1.60 -9.07 0.96
C VAL A 108 -2.37 -10.39 0.83
N GLU A 109 -2.71 -10.81 -0.39
CA GLU A 109 -3.37 -12.09 -0.64
C GLU A 109 -2.51 -13.26 -0.17
N LEU A 110 -1.21 -13.26 -0.47
CA LEU A 110 -0.29 -14.29 -0.01
C LEU A 110 -0.27 -14.38 1.51
N VAL A 111 -0.18 -13.23 2.21
CA VAL A 111 -0.22 -13.19 3.68
C VAL A 111 -1.52 -13.77 4.21
N VAL A 112 -2.66 -13.39 3.64
CA VAL A 112 -3.98 -13.91 4.03
C VAL A 112 -4.03 -15.43 3.85
N VAL A 113 -3.58 -15.93 2.69
CA VAL A 113 -3.52 -17.38 2.41
C VAL A 113 -2.66 -18.10 3.45
N VAL A 114 -1.47 -17.57 3.76
CA VAL A 114 -0.57 -18.16 4.76
C VAL A 114 -1.23 -18.21 6.14
N VAL A 115 -1.87 -17.13 6.58
CA VAL A 115 -2.58 -17.10 7.88
C VAL A 115 -3.70 -18.13 7.92
N VAL A 116 -4.50 -18.21 6.86
CA VAL A 116 -5.60 -19.19 6.77
C VAL A 116 -5.07 -20.62 6.82
N VAL A 117 -4.01 -20.92 6.06
CA VAL A 117 -3.37 -22.25 6.09
C VAL A 117 -2.88 -22.60 7.49
N ILE A 118 -2.20 -21.67 8.17
CA ILE A 118 -1.74 -21.88 9.55
C ILE A 118 -2.93 -22.16 10.47
N ALA A 119 -4.00 -21.38 10.38
CA ALA A 119 -5.19 -21.57 11.21
C ALA A 119 -5.85 -22.94 10.97
N VAL A 120 -5.93 -23.39 9.72
CA VAL A 120 -6.45 -24.72 9.36
C VAL A 120 -5.56 -25.82 9.93
N VAL A 121 -4.24 -25.72 9.80
CA VAL A 121 -3.30 -26.69 10.35
C VAL A 121 -3.45 -26.78 11.88
N VAL A 122 -3.51 -25.64 12.57
CA VAL A 122 -3.73 -25.60 14.01
C VAL A 122 -5.05 -26.27 14.39
N LEU A 123 -6.14 -25.98 13.67
CA LEU A 123 -7.43 -26.60 13.92
C LEU A 123 -7.36 -28.13 13.76
N VAL A 124 -6.74 -28.63 12.69
CA VAL A 124 -6.57 -30.07 12.44
C VAL A 124 -5.79 -30.73 13.58
N VAL A 125 -4.69 -30.11 14.03
CA VAL A 125 -3.88 -30.62 15.15
C VAL A 125 -4.71 -30.67 16.43
N VAL A 126 -5.46 -29.61 16.74
CA VAL A 126 -6.33 -29.56 17.94
C VAL A 126 -7.38 -30.66 17.89
N VAL A 127 -8.06 -30.84 16.75
CA VAL A 127 -9.05 -31.91 16.56
C VAL A 127 -8.40 -33.28 16.76
N LEU A 128 -7.23 -33.53 16.18
CA LEU A 128 -6.51 -34.78 16.33
C LEU A 128 -6.17 -35.07 17.80
N VAL A 129 -5.66 -34.07 18.52
CA VAL A 129 -5.33 -34.20 19.95
C VAL A 129 -6.60 -34.53 20.76
N VAL A 130 -7.70 -33.83 20.52
CA VAL A 130 -8.98 -34.10 21.20
C VAL A 130 -9.44 -35.54 20.93
N VAL A 131 -9.38 -36.01 19.68
CA VAL A 131 -9.74 -37.38 19.32
C VAL A 131 -8.87 -38.38 20.06
N VAL A 132 -7.55 -38.19 20.09
CA VAL A 132 -6.62 -39.07 20.82
C VAL A 132 -6.96 -39.11 22.31
N VAL A 133 -7.20 -37.95 22.93
CA VAL A 133 -7.57 -37.87 24.35
C VAL A 133 -8.86 -38.64 24.63
N VAL A 134 -9.89 -38.45 23.79
CA VAL A 134 -11.17 -39.16 23.93
C VAL A 134 -10.97 -40.66 23.82
N VAL A 135 -10.20 -41.13 22.83
CA VAL A 135 -9.89 -42.56 22.66
C VAL A 135 -9.17 -43.11 23.88
N VAL A 136 -8.16 -42.41 24.41
CA VAL A 136 -7.43 -42.84 25.61
C VAL A 136 -8.37 -42.93 26.81
N VAL A 137 -9.23 -41.93 27.03
CA VAL A 137 -10.21 -41.95 28.13
C VAL A 137 -11.16 -43.14 28.00
N VAL A 138 -11.70 -43.40 26.81
CA VAL A 138 -12.58 -44.54 26.55
C VAL A 138 -11.87 -45.86 26.85
N VAL A 139 -10.63 -46.04 26.37
CA VAL A 139 -9.82 -47.24 26.63
C VAL A 139 -9.61 -47.44 28.12
N VAL A 140 -9.23 -46.38 28.85
CA VAL A 140 -9.03 -46.45 30.31
C VAL A 140 -10.32 -46.84 31.02
N VAL A 141 -11.45 -46.23 30.67
CA VAL A 141 -12.76 -46.56 31.26
C VAL A 141 -13.11 -48.03 31.00
N VAL A 142 -12.94 -48.51 29.77
CA VAL A 142 -13.20 -49.92 29.43
C VAL A 142 -12.31 -50.86 30.23
N LEU A 143 -11.01 -50.57 30.35
CA LEU A 143 -10.09 -51.38 31.15
C LEU A 143 -10.50 -51.41 32.63
N VAL A 144 -10.88 -50.27 33.21
CA VAL A 144 -11.37 -50.20 34.59
C VAL A 144 -12.63 -51.04 34.77
N VAL A 145 -13.59 -50.95 33.85
CA VAL A 145 -14.82 -51.76 33.89
C VAL A 145 -14.47 -53.26 33.84
N ILE A 146 -13.57 -53.68 32.95
CA ILE A 146 -13.12 -55.08 32.86
C ILE A 146 -12.51 -55.53 34.19
N VAL A 147 -11.60 -54.75 34.77
CA VAL A 147 -10.96 -55.07 36.06
C VAL A 147 -12.00 -55.22 37.17
N VAL A 148 -12.94 -54.28 37.27
CA VAL A 148 -14.02 -54.32 38.27
C VAL A 148 -14.87 -55.59 38.09
N VAL A 149 -15.28 -55.91 36.87
CA VAL A 149 -16.07 -57.12 36.58
C VAL A 149 -15.30 -58.38 36.96
N VAL A 150 -14.02 -58.48 36.61
CA VAL A 150 -13.18 -59.65 36.94
C VAL A 150 -13.03 -59.80 38.46
N VAL A 151 -12.77 -58.71 39.18
CA VAL A 151 -12.62 -58.74 40.65
C VAL A 151 -13.92 -59.11 41.34
N VAL A 152 -15.05 -58.52 40.92
CA VAL A 152 -16.36 -58.80 41.52
C VAL A 152 -16.81 -60.21 41.23
N VAL A 153 -16.77 -60.66 39.96
CA VAL A 153 -17.18 -62.02 39.57
C VAL A 153 -16.22 -63.07 40.14
N GLY A 154 -14.91 -62.81 40.10
CA GLY A 154 -13.91 -63.69 40.70
C GLY A 154 -14.06 -63.81 42.22
N GLY A 155 -14.32 -62.70 42.92
CA GLY A 155 -14.59 -62.70 44.36
C GLY A 155 -15.89 -63.40 44.74
N VAL A 156 -16.95 -63.24 43.93
CA VAL A 156 -18.23 -63.93 44.12
C VAL A 156 -18.09 -65.44 43.94
N ASN A 157 -17.33 -65.92 42.95
CA ASN A 157 -17.10 -67.35 42.76
C ASN A 157 -16.27 -67.96 43.88
N TRP A 158 -15.24 -67.26 44.38
CA TRP A 158 -14.41 -67.74 45.49
C TRP A 158 -15.21 -67.89 46.80
N LEU A 159 -16.13 -66.95 47.09
CA LEU A 159 -17.05 -67.04 48.23
C LEU A 159 -18.10 -68.16 48.13
N LYS A 160 -18.31 -68.70 46.92
CA LYS A 160 -19.26 -69.79 46.66
C LYS A 160 -18.61 -71.17 46.76
N ASP A 161 -17.29 -71.21 46.58
CA ASP A 161 -16.46 -72.42 46.63
C ASP A 161 -15.72 -72.60 47.97
N SER A 162 -15.93 -71.71 48.94
CA SER A 162 -15.41 -71.77 50.33
C SER A 162 -16.50 -72.09 51.35
#